data_AF-X1RFB5-F1
#
_entry.id   AF-X1RFB5-F1
#
_cell.length_a   1.000
_cell.length_b   1.000
_cell.length_c   1.000
_cell.angle_alpha   90.00
_cell.angle_beta   90.00
_cell.angle_gamma   90.00
#
_symmetry.space_group_name_H-M   'P 1'
#
loop_
_entity.id
_entity.type
_entity.pdbx_description
1 polymer ?
#
loop_
_entity_poly.entity_id
_entity_poly.type
_entity_poly.pdbx_seq_one_letter_code
_entity_poly.pdbx_strand_id
1 'polypeptide(L)'
;MLKMKILFVTAELYPLAKVGGLGDVAYALPKALKEIGHDARVVMPKYGFMRDDYEKVLDLSVPFRGGVETAAVKLTKINGTPLYLIESEKHFGADTLYG
;
A
#
# COMPACT_ATOMS: atom_id res chain seq x y z
N MET A 1 -24.35 2.37 -13.15
CA MET A 1 -23.96 2.01 -11.77
C MET A 1 -23.42 3.24 -11.06
N LEU A 2 -23.57 3.33 -9.74
CA LEU A 2 -22.95 4.38 -8.93
C LEU A 2 -21.43 4.15 -8.86
N LYS A 3 -20.65 5.21 -9.07
CA LYS A 3 -19.18 5.18 -8.96
C LYS A 3 -18.76 5.30 -7.49
N MET A 4 -18.24 4.21 -6.91
CA MET A 4 -17.74 4.19 -5.53
C MET A 4 -16.26 4.57 -5.46
N LYS A 5 -15.84 5.06 -4.28
CA LYS A 5 -14.44 5.25 -3.89
C LYS A 5 -14.04 4.14 -2.93
N ILE A 6 -13.05 3.32 -3.30
CA ILE A 6 -12.68 2.09 -2.59
C ILE A 6 -11.17 2.11 -2.34
N LEU A 7 -10.76 1.96 -1.07
CA LEU A 7 -9.36 1.84 -0.69
C LEU A 7 -9.12 0.45 -0.12
N PHE A 8 -8.28 -0.33 -0.79
CA PHE A 8 -7.79 -1.61 -0.30
C PHE A 8 -6.59 -1.36 0.61
N VAL A 9 -6.62 -1.89 1.82
CA VAL A 9 -5.51 -1.88 2.77
C VAL A 9 -4.99 -3.30 2.87
N THR A 10 -3.71 -3.52 2.59
CA THR A 10 -3.12 -4.87 2.58
C THR A 10 -1.68 -4.87 3.09
N ALA A 11 -1.27 -5.98 3.70
CA ALA A 11 0.13 -6.25 4.01
C ALA A 11 0.87 -6.93 2.84
N GLU A 12 0.13 -7.55 1.91
CA GLU A 12 0.67 -8.27 0.76
C GLU A 12 0.15 -7.70 -0.56
N LEU A 13 1.03 -7.61 -1.56
CA LEU A 13 0.71 -7.19 -2.92
C LEU A 13 1.71 -7.78 -3.92
N TYR A 14 1.24 -8.59 -4.85
CA TYR A 14 2.08 -9.07 -5.96
C TYR A 14 2.48 -7.91 -6.89
N PRO A 15 3.71 -7.87 -7.45
CA PRO A 15 4.88 -8.70 -7.14
C PRO A 15 5.77 -8.08 -6.04
N LEU A 16 5.29 -7.05 -5.36
CA LEU A 16 6.10 -6.23 -4.46
C LEU A 16 6.42 -6.92 -3.14
N ALA A 17 5.43 -7.52 -2.49
CA ALA A 17 5.59 -8.18 -1.18
C ALA A 17 4.51 -9.26 -1.07
N LYS A 18 4.87 -10.54 -1.14
CA LYS A 18 3.89 -11.63 -1.21
C LYS A 18 4.38 -12.87 -0.49
N VAL A 19 3.50 -13.48 0.30
CA VAL A 19 3.68 -14.81 0.90
C VAL A 19 2.63 -15.79 0.37
N GLY A 20 1.38 -15.34 0.20
CA GLY A 20 0.26 -16.21 -0.17
C GLY A 20 -0.77 -15.54 -1.08
N GLY A 21 -1.96 -16.14 -1.19
CA GLY A 21 -3.01 -15.71 -2.13
C GLY A 21 -3.56 -14.30 -1.89
N LEU A 22 -3.38 -13.74 -0.69
CA LEU A 22 -3.81 -12.37 -0.38
C LEU A 22 -3.19 -11.35 -1.35
N GLY A 23 -1.89 -11.47 -1.62
CA GLY A 23 -1.19 -10.57 -2.54
C GLY A 23 -1.72 -10.63 -3.99
N ASP A 24 -2.28 -11.76 -4.42
CA ASP A 24 -2.89 -11.88 -5.75
C ASP A 24 -4.24 -11.19 -5.81
N VAL A 25 -5.06 -11.38 -4.78
CA VAL A 25 -6.38 -10.73 -4.68
C VAL A 25 -6.22 -9.21 -4.59
N ALA A 26 -5.28 -8.73 -3.76
CA ALA A 26 -4.99 -7.31 -3.62
C ALA A 26 -4.43 -6.68 -4.91
N TYR A 27 -3.84 -7.47 -5.81
CA TYR A 27 -3.38 -7.01 -7.11
C TYR A 27 -4.50 -7.00 -8.17
N ALA A 28 -5.33 -8.04 -8.21
CA ALA A 28 -6.30 -8.26 -9.27
C ALA A 28 -7.65 -7.55 -9.04
N LEU A 29 -8.20 -7.63 -7.83
CA LEU A 29 -9.56 -7.14 -7.54
C LEU A 29 -9.69 -5.61 -7.64
N PRO A 30 -8.76 -4.79 -7.15
CA PRO A 30 -8.85 -3.34 -7.31
C PRO A 30 -8.87 -2.92 -8.78
N LYS A 31 -8.06 -3.58 -9.62
CA LYS A 31 -8.09 -3.35 -11.07
C LYS A 31 -9.44 -3.70 -11.68
N ALA A 32 -9.98 -4.88 -11.38
CA ALA A 32 -11.29 -5.28 -11.89
C ALA A 32 -12.40 -4.29 -11.49
N LEU A 33 -12.36 -3.77 -10.26
CA LEU A 33 -13.29 -2.74 -9.80
C LEU A 33 -13.15 -1.41 -10.57
N LYS A 34 -11.92 -1.05 -10.96
CA LYS A 34 -11.69 0.11 -11.83
C LYS A 34 -12.24 -0.10 -13.23
N GLU A 35 -12.07 -1.29 -13.79
CA GLU A 35 -12.55 -1.64 -15.13
C GLU A 35 -14.08 -1.55 -15.23
N ILE A 36 -14.80 -1.83 -14.14
CA ILE A 36 -16.27 -1.63 -14.07
C ILE A 36 -16.70 -0.22 -13.62
N GLY A 37 -15.75 0.72 -13.54
CA GLY A 37 -16.03 2.16 -13.38
C GLY A 37 -15.89 2.75 -11.98
N HIS A 38 -15.37 2.00 -11.00
CA HIS A 38 -15.12 2.51 -9.64
C HIS A 38 -13.75 3.20 -9.51
N ASP A 39 -13.60 4.10 -8.53
CA ASP A 39 -12.27 4.62 -8.13
C ASP A 39 -11.71 3.71 -7.03
N ALA A 40 -10.99 2.66 -7.43
CA ALA A 40 -10.31 1.75 -6.52
C ALA A 40 -8.81 2.06 -6.44
N ARG A 41 -8.25 1.97 -5.23
CA ARG A 41 -6.84 2.23 -4.92
C ARG A 41 -6.33 1.22 -3.91
N VAL A 42 -5.02 1.12 -3.76
CA VAL A 42 -4.38 0.21 -2.80
C VAL A 42 -3.43 1.01 -1.92
N VAL A 43 -3.36 0.65 -0.63
CA VAL A 43 -2.33 1.08 0.29
C VAL A 43 -1.70 -0.14 0.97
N MET A 44 -0.38 -0.11 1.11
CA MET A 44 0.40 -1.13 1.81
C MET A 44 1.63 -0.52 2.47
N PRO A 45 2.31 -1.24 3.38
CA PRO A 45 3.63 -0.86 3.85
C PRO A 45 4.67 -0.78 2.71
N LYS A 46 5.62 0.16 2.80
CA LYS A 46 6.91 0.06 2.11
C LYS A 46 7.81 -0.79 2.97
N TYR A 47 8.02 -2.05 2.60
CA TYR A 47 8.96 -2.90 3.32
C TYR A 47 10.41 -2.55 2.98
N GLY A 48 11.34 -2.83 3.90
CA GLY A 48 12.77 -2.50 3.78
C GLY A 48 13.39 -2.93 2.45
N PHE A 49 13.13 -4.17 2.04
CA PHE A 49 13.64 -4.76 0.79
C PHE A 49 13.05 -4.17 -0.51
N MET A 50 12.03 -3.31 -0.42
CA MET A 50 11.47 -2.63 -1.60
C MET A 50 12.37 -1.46 -2.02
N ARG A 51 12.31 -1.09 -3.30
CA ARG A 51 13.04 0.07 -3.84
C ARG A 51 12.68 1.36 -3.09
N ASP A 52 13.60 2.32 -3.08
CA ASP A 52 13.41 3.61 -2.39
C ASP A 52 12.97 4.76 -3.30
N ASP A 53 13.03 4.57 -4.62
CA ASP A 53 12.82 5.59 -5.66
C ASP A 53 11.35 5.97 -5.91
N TYR A 54 10.49 5.83 -4.91
CA TYR A 54 9.09 6.23 -4.99
C TYR A 54 8.91 7.70 -4.60
N GLU A 55 7.99 8.38 -5.30
CA GLU A 55 7.65 9.78 -5.03
C GLU A 55 6.99 9.92 -3.66
N LYS A 56 7.63 10.64 -2.74
CA LYS A 56 7.03 11.03 -1.47
C LYS A 56 5.98 12.12 -1.72
N VAL A 57 4.76 11.90 -1.22
CA VAL A 57 3.64 12.83 -1.40
C VAL A 57 3.28 13.60 -0.14
N LEU A 58 3.45 13.01 1.05
CA LEU A 58 3.24 13.69 2.33
C LEU A 58 3.87 12.93 3.50
N ASP A 59 3.94 13.58 4.66
CA ASP A 59 4.18 12.95 5.95
C ASP A 59 2.87 12.82 6.74
N LEU A 60 2.71 11.70 7.44
CA LEU A 60 1.62 11.42 8.36
C LEU A 60 2.15 11.44 9.79
N SER A 61 1.50 12.19 10.66
CA SER A 61 1.64 12.06 12.10
C SER A 61 0.50 11.19 12.64
N VAL A 62 0.86 10.04 13.21
CA VAL A 62 -0.09 9.01 13.65
C VAL A 62 -0.03 8.86 15.16
N PRO A 63 -1.12 9.11 15.91
CA PRO A 63 -1.18 8.77 17.32
C PRO A 63 -1.01 7.27 17.51
N PHE A 64 0.00 6.85 18.26
CA PHE A 64 0.32 5.44 18.45
C PHE A 64 0.92 5.20 19.84
N ARG A 65 0.32 4.26 20.59
CA ARG A 65 0.78 3.85 21.94
C ARG A 65 1.10 5.01 22.90
N GLY A 66 0.26 6.04 22.92
CA GLY A 66 0.42 7.20 23.82
C GLY A 66 1.42 8.26 23.35
N GLY A 67 2.02 8.09 22.18
CA GLY A 67 2.84 9.09 21.50
C GLY A 67 2.34 9.40 20.09
N VAL A 68 3.20 10.04 19.31
CA VAL A 68 2.99 10.29 17.87
C VAL A 68 4.16 9.68 17.12
N GLU A 69 3.85 8.82 16.15
CA GLU A 69 4.81 8.27 15.20
C GLU A 69 4.67 9.02 13.87
N THR A 70 5.77 9.15 13.13
CA THR A 70 5.77 9.74 11.79
C THR A 70 5.97 8.65 10.74
N ALA A 71 5.18 8.70 9.67
CA ALA A 71 5.34 7.85 8.50
C ALA A 71 5.30 8.70 7.22
N ALA A 72 6.08 8.36 6.22
CA ALA A 72 6.00 8.98 4.91
C ALA A 72 5.01 8.21 4.03
N VAL A 73 4.17 8.92 3.27
CA VAL A 73 3.37 8.32 2.21
C VAL A 73 4.08 8.54 0.90
N LYS A 74 4.33 7.45 0.19
CA LYS A 74 4.81 7.47 -1.19
C LYS A 74 3.72 7.03 -2.15
N LEU A 75 3.77 7.51 -3.38
CA LEU A 75 2.79 7.21 -4.42
C LEU A 75 3.46 6.56 -5.63
N THR A 76 2.84 5.50 -6.12
CA THR A 76 3.18 4.89 -7.40
C THR A 76 1.92 4.29 -8.04
N LYS A 77 2.10 3.49 -9.10
CA LYS A 77 1.03 2.72 -9.74
C LYS A 77 1.46 1.27 -9.87
N ILE A 78 0.49 0.38 -9.68
CA ILE A 78 0.65 -1.05 -9.88
C ILE A 78 -0.52 -1.54 -10.74
N ASN A 79 -0.22 -2.14 -11.90
CA ASN A 79 -1.24 -2.66 -12.82
C ASN A 79 -2.36 -1.64 -13.17
N GLY A 80 -1.99 -0.37 -13.37
CA GLY A 80 -2.94 0.73 -13.64
C GLY A 80 -3.74 1.24 -12.42
N THR A 81 -3.51 0.68 -11.24
CA THR A 81 -4.14 1.06 -9.96
C THR A 81 -3.19 1.95 -9.14
N PRO A 82 -3.64 3.11 -8.62
CA PRO A 82 -2.85 3.91 -7.68
C PRO A 82 -2.49 3.11 -6.43
N LEU A 83 -1.21 3.14 -6.07
CA LEU A 83 -0.64 2.46 -4.92
C LEU A 83 0.02 3.47 -3.99
N TYR A 84 -0.47 3.54 -2.77
CA TYR A 84 0.16 4.27 -1.68
C TYR A 84 1.06 3.32 -0.88
N LEU A 85 2.28 3.74 -0.63
CA LEU A 85 3.24 3.02 0.20
C LEU A 85 3.45 3.79 1.49
N ILE A 86 3.22 3.14 2.63
CA ILE A 86 3.45 3.71 3.96
C ILE A 86 4.85 3.33 4.40
N GLU A 87 5.76 4.29 4.40
CA GLU A 87 7.13 4.10 4.85
C GLU A 87 7.27 4.51 6.32
N SER A 88 7.74 3.57 7.13
CA SER A 88 8.19 3.80 8.48
C SER A 88 9.30 2.80 8.78
N GLU A 89 10.54 3.29 8.88
CA GLU A 89 11.71 2.45 9.11
C GLU A 89 11.54 1.57 10.36
N LYS A 90 10.99 2.16 11.43
CA LYS A 90 10.73 1.48 12.71
C LYS A 90 9.76 0.31 12.60
N HIS A 91 8.76 0.39 11.73
CA HIS A 91 7.66 -0.58 11.66
C HIS A 91 7.77 -1.55 10.48
N PHE A 92 8.39 -1.11 9.38
CA PHE A 92 8.40 -1.83 8.10
C PHE A 92 9.80 -1.94 7.49
N GLY A 93 10.85 -1.43 8.15
CA GLY A 93 12.22 -1.44 7.63
C GLY A 93 12.88 -2.83 7.59
N ALA A 94 12.27 -3.86 8.18
CA ALA A 94 12.81 -5.21 8.12
C ALA A 94 12.77 -5.81 6.70
N ASP A 95 13.72 -6.69 6.40
CA ASP A 95 13.82 -7.43 5.13
C ASP A 95 12.83 -8.61 5.02
N THR A 96 11.79 -8.63 5.87
CA THR A 96 10.77 -9.68 5.88
C THR A 96 9.37 -9.07 5.96
N LEU A 97 8.36 -9.74 5.40
CA LEU A 97 6.96 -9.29 5.50
C LEU A 97 6.36 -9.48 6.89
N TYR A 98 6.79 -10.53 7.58
CA TYR A 98 6.34 -10.90 8.92
C TYR A 98 7.56 -11.10 9.79
N GLY A 99 7.68 -10.31 10.86
CA GLY A 99 8.79 -10.32 11.81
C GLY A 99 8.40 -9.68 13.12
#